data_AF-V6IZ23-F1
#
_entry.id   AF-V6IZ23-F1
#
_cell.length_a   1.000
_cell.length_b   1.000
_cell.length_c   1.000
_cell.angle_alpha   90.00
_cell.angle_beta   90.00
_cell.angle_gamma   90.00
#
_symmetry.space_group_name_H-M   'P 1'
#
loop_
_entity.id
_entity.type
_entity.pdbx_description
1 polymer ?
#
loop_
_entity_poly.entity_id
_entity_poly.type
_entity_poly.pdbx_seq_one_letter_code
_entity_poly.pdbx_strand_id
1 'polypeptide(L)'
;MRKKKIIIFLLIIFIFSFWENKVSAFNLETVNFSPNPLKIYSDGVKVDLQSRNSVTYDALLDTSKKEKGVYTTSFYEDRLRNLNNYGAMVFDISNPNKTEMRFNFSFNTGRILVLKNGSFVALMSSSTSNWETFRVKNGTVSIPPAFHGKIYIPFASLFKSDKSVDLSSIKSWGISFTLDKNQKQRVKFGDFSFVTRSLADKENRVLDLTITGEESVQIPVAGESIAYYQIRKTENTENKPTLGLLGKPKGVTLDKNGTLTLTTLAKPQTIRLVSISPDGSKTVKSVRLIKSWIIGKKADDGISIQIPIPDKAPKIVNISSFLYSDAATRLIRYILIVIGLLLVLTYFWCRKKSKNKFINLNL
;
A
#
# COMPACT_ATOMS: atom_id res chain seq x y z
N MET A 1 -44.36 28.29 12.73
CA MET A 1 -43.47 27.19 12.27
C MET A 1 -42.18 27.64 11.57
N ARG A 2 -42.13 28.74 10.79
CA ARG A 2 -40.92 29.20 10.08
C ARG A 2 -39.74 29.59 10.99
N LYS A 3 -39.98 30.28 12.12
CA LYS A 3 -38.92 30.73 13.04
C LYS A 3 -38.16 29.57 13.72
N LYS A 4 -38.83 28.48 14.09
CA LYS A 4 -38.18 27.29 14.68
C LYS A 4 -37.23 26.58 13.69
N LYS A 5 -37.57 26.55 12.40
CA LYS A 5 -36.71 25.95 11.36
C LYS A 5 -35.44 26.76 11.10
N ILE A 6 -35.52 28.10 11.18
CA ILE A 6 -34.37 29.00 11.02
C ILE A 6 -33.38 28.84 12.18
N ILE A 7 -33.88 28.71 13.42
CA ILE A 7 -33.03 28.51 14.60
C ILE A 7 -32.30 27.17 14.53
N ILE A 8 -32.99 26.09 14.13
CA ILE A 8 -32.36 24.77 13.95
C ILE A 8 -31.30 24.80 12.85
N PHE A 9 -31.55 25.50 11.74
CA PHE A 9 -30.59 25.64 10.66
C PHE A 9 -29.33 26.43 11.08
N LEU A 10 -29.50 27.51 11.84
CA LEU A 10 -28.37 28.27 12.40
C LEU A 10 -27.57 27.46 13.43
N LEU A 11 -28.23 26.64 14.25
CA LEU A 11 -27.57 25.73 15.19
C LEU A 11 -26.75 24.65 14.50
N ILE A 12 -27.26 24.09 13.39
CA ILE A 12 -26.52 23.11 12.58
C ILE A 12 -25.28 23.77 11.96
N ILE A 13 -25.41 24.98 11.40
CA ILE A 13 -24.26 25.73 10.87
C ILE A 13 -23.24 26.01 11.98
N PHE A 14 -23.69 26.45 13.16
CA PHE A 14 -22.80 26.73 14.29
C PHE A 14 -22.06 25.48 14.76
N ILE A 15 -22.73 24.32 14.84
CA ILE A 15 -22.09 23.04 15.20
C ILE A 15 -21.08 22.60 14.14
N PHE A 16 -21.36 22.83 12.84
CA PHE A 16 -20.41 22.56 11.77
C PHE A 16 -19.20 23.53 11.77
N SER A 17 -19.36 24.77 12.24
CA SER A 17 -18.27 25.74 12.36
C SER A 17 -17.26 25.38 13.46
N PHE A 18 -17.66 24.60 14.47
CA PHE A 18 -16.74 24.07 15.48
C PHE A 18 -16.09 22.74 15.08
N TRP A 19 -16.46 22.20 13.92
CA TRP A 19 -15.81 21.04 13.31
C TRP A 19 -14.68 21.46 12.39
N GLU A 20 -13.85 22.38 12.86
CA GLU A 20 -12.52 22.55 12.28
C GLU A 20 -11.71 21.30 12.61
N ASN A 21 -11.36 20.54 11.58
CA ASN A 21 -10.26 19.59 11.70
C ASN A 21 -9.08 20.38 12.24
N LYS A 22 -8.62 20.06 13.44
CA LYS A 22 -7.36 20.58 13.97
C LYS A 22 -6.25 20.13 13.03
N VAL A 23 -6.00 20.90 11.98
CA VAL A 23 -4.77 20.80 11.20
C VAL A 23 -3.72 21.35 12.14
N SER A 24 -3.09 20.47 12.91
CA SER A 24 -1.90 20.84 13.66
C SER A 24 -0.87 21.25 12.62
N ALA A 25 -0.61 22.54 12.52
CA ALA A 25 0.48 23.05 11.71
C ALA A 25 1.77 22.46 12.27
N PHE A 26 2.42 21.65 11.45
CA PHE A 26 3.69 21.01 11.75
C PHE A 26 4.78 22.09 11.85
N ASN A 27 5.10 22.51 13.08
CA ASN A 27 6.14 23.49 13.35
C ASN A 27 7.37 22.78 13.93
N LEU A 28 8.34 22.48 13.08
CA LEU A 28 9.65 21.99 13.54
C LEU A 28 10.47 23.18 14.02
N GLU A 29 10.72 23.24 15.31
CA GLU A 29 11.79 24.08 15.82
C GLU A 29 13.11 23.56 15.23
N THR A 30 13.70 24.39 14.38
CA THR A 30 14.83 24.04 13.53
C THR A 30 15.98 25.00 13.77
N VAL A 31 17.20 24.46 13.80
CA VAL A 31 18.42 25.26 13.84
C VAL A 31 19.03 25.24 12.46
N ASN A 32 18.86 26.35 11.74
CA ASN A 32 19.43 26.54 10.41
C ASN A 32 20.95 26.55 10.48
N PHE A 33 21.60 25.97 9.47
CA PHE A 33 23.03 26.07 9.30
C PHE A 33 23.37 26.13 7.82
N SER A 34 24.50 26.75 7.50
CA SER A 34 25.06 26.68 6.14
C SER A 34 26.31 25.81 6.12
N PRO A 35 26.43 24.88 5.15
CA PRO A 35 27.68 24.19 4.89
C PRO A 35 28.75 25.21 4.48
N ASN A 36 29.92 25.21 5.14
CA ASN A 36 31.02 26.10 4.75
C ASN A 36 32.41 25.45 4.95
N PRO A 37 33.14 25.10 3.87
CA PRO A 37 32.70 25.02 2.48
C PRO A 37 31.89 23.74 2.21
N LEU A 38 30.98 23.79 1.23
CA LEU A 38 30.43 22.58 0.63
C LEU A 38 31.46 22.00 -0.34
N LYS A 39 31.96 20.79 -0.06
CA LYS A 39 32.89 20.05 -0.90
C LYS A 39 32.14 19.10 -1.82
N ILE A 40 32.76 18.78 -2.95
CA ILE A 40 32.25 17.81 -3.93
C ILE A 40 33.26 16.68 -4.08
N TYR A 41 32.77 15.45 -4.06
CA TYR A 41 33.50 14.28 -4.53
C TYR A 41 32.69 13.64 -5.64
N SER A 42 33.33 13.22 -6.72
CA SER A 42 32.64 12.58 -7.83
C SER A 42 33.40 11.39 -8.37
N ASP A 43 32.66 10.31 -8.60
CA ASP A 43 33.10 9.11 -9.29
C ASP A 43 32.36 9.01 -10.64
N GLY A 44 32.99 9.58 -11.68
CA GLY A 44 32.52 9.51 -13.06
C GLY A 44 31.34 10.40 -13.43
N VAL A 45 30.90 11.30 -12.55
CA VAL A 45 29.89 12.34 -12.86
C VAL A 45 30.59 13.66 -13.14
N LYS A 46 30.28 14.33 -14.26
CA LYS A 46 30.65 15.74 -14.43
C LYS A 46 29.66 16.60 -13.67
N VAL A 47 30.17 17.44 -12.76
CA VAL A 47 29.35 18.31 -11.90
C VAL A 47 29.60 19.76 -12.27
N ASP A 48 28.52 20.48 -12.58
CA ASP A 48 28.50 21.94 -12.64
C ASP A 48 27.62 22.44 -11.49
N LEU A 49 28.25 23.08 -10.50
CA LEU A 49 27.60 23.55 -9.27
C LEU A 49 27.57 25.07 -9.26
N GLN A 50 26.37 25.63 -9.14
CA GLN A 50 26.16 27.06 -8.95
C GLN A 50 25.56 27.32 -7.57
N SER A 51 26.18 28.21 -6.80
CA SER A 51 25.59 28.72 -5.56
C SER A 51 24.67 29.88 -5.92
N ARG A 52 23.36 29.78 -5.62
CA ARG A 52 22.42 30.89 -5.85
C ARG A 52 22.50 31.94 -4.76
N ASN A 53 22.80 31.50 -3.54
CA ASN A 53 23.04 32.30 -2.34
C ASN A 53 24.02 31.50 -1.45
N SER A 54 24.21 31.90 -0.19
CA SER A 54 25.11 31.21 0.74
C SER A 54 24.61 29.85 1.26
N VAL A 55 23.38 29.42 0.93
CA VAL A 55 22.70 28.27 1.55
C VAL A 55 22.02 27.31 0.55
N THR A 56 21.89 27.71 -0.72
CA THR A 56 21.16 27.01 -1.77
C THR A 56 22.04 26.80 -3.00
N TYR A 57 22.02 25.56 -3.49
CA TYR A 57 22.87 25.07 -4.56
C TYR A 57 22.04 24.53 -5.72
N ASP A 58 22.53 24.76 -6.93
CA ASP A 58 21.94 24.29 -8.19
C ASP A 58 23.01 23.49 -8.94
N ALA A 59 22.85 22.16 -8.95
CA ALA A 59 23.82 21.25 -9.49
C ALA A 59 23.30 20.58 -10.76
N LEU A 60 24.11 20.60 -11.81
CA LEU A 60 23.91 19.83 -13.03
C LEU A 60 24.88 18.64 -13.02
N LEU A 61 24.30 17.45 -13.03
CA LEU A 61 24.98 16.16 -12.94
C LEU A 61 24.93 15.47 -14.31
N ASP A 62 26.09 15.16 -14.88
CA ASP A 62 26.18 14.71 -16.26
C ASP A 62 27.08 13.46 -16.39
N THR A 63 26.48 12.34 -16.80
CA THR A 63 27.14 11.09 -17.15
C THR A 63 27.06 10.81 -18.66
N SER A 64 26.80 11.83 -19.47
CA SER A 64 26.87 11.73 -20.94
C SER A 64 28.26 11.23 -21.33
N LYS A 65 28.32 10.36 -22.35
CA LYS A 65 29.54 9.68 -22.82
C LYS A 65 30.09 8.60 -21.87
N LYS A 66 29.36 8.26 -20.80
CA LYS A 66 29.64 7.06 -20.03
C LYS A 66 28.91 5.85 -20.62
N GLU A 67 29.62 4.73 -20.75
CA GLU A 67 29.13 3.58 -21.53
C GLU A 67 28.56 2.43 -20.68
N LYS A 68 29.00 2.28 -19.42
CA LYS A 68 28.61 1.18 -18.52
C LYS A 68 28.70 1.58 -17.05
N GLY A 69 27.76 1.08 -16.25
CA GLY A 69 27.79 1.22 -14.79
C GLY A 69 26.90 2.33 -14.25
N VAL A 70 27.10 2.57 -12.96
CA VAL A 70 26.38 3.55 -12.14
C VAL A 70 27.42 4.49 -11.54
N TYR A 71 27.15 5.78 -11.57
CA TYR A 71 28.07 6.84 -11.17
C TYR A 71 27.51 7.62 -10.00
N THR A 72 28.38 8.08 -9.12
CA THR A 72 27.97 8.76 -7.89
C THR A 72 28.67 10.08 -7.74
N THR A 73 27.95 11.08 -7.24
CA THR A 73 28.52 12.34 -6.80
C THR A 73 28.04 12.66 -5.40
N SER A 74 28.92 13.15 -4.55
CA SER A 74 28.66 13.45 -3.14
C SER A 74 28.93 14.93 -2.88
N PHE A 75 27.95 15.60 -2.29
CA PHE A 75 28.06 16.95 -1.75
C PHE A 75 28.17 16.82 -0.23
N TYR A 76 29.23 17.33 0.36
CA TYR A 76 29.51 17.08 1.78
C TYR A 76 30.17 18.27 2.46
N GLU A 77 29.97 18.38 3.77
CA GLU A 77 30.71 19.29 4.62
C GLU A 77 31.69 18.48 5.46
N ASP A 78 32.95 18.90 5.45
CA ASP A 78 34.03 18.29 6.21
C ASP A 78 34.38 19.19 7.39
N ARG A 79 33.51 19.14 8.40
CA ARG A 79 33.58 19.95 9.60
C ARG A 79 33.11 19.14 10.80
N LEU A 80 33.93 19.14 11.85
CA LEU A 80 33.58 18.53 13.11
C LEU A 80 32.36 19.22 13.73
N ARG A 81 31.31 18.43 14.03
CA ARG A 81 30.07 18.90 14.67
C ARG A 81 29.66 17.98 15.80
N ASN A 82 29.19 18.59 16.88
CA ASN A 82 28.43 17.90 17.92
C ASN A 82 26.94 17.99 17.59
N LEU A 83 26.34 16.85 17.27
CA LEU A 83 24.93 16.72 16.92
C LEU A 83 24.11 15.98 18.00
N ASN A 84 24.62 15.85 19.23
CA ASN A 84 23.92 15.15 20.31
C ASN A 84 22.57 15.78 20.70
N ASN A 85 22.37 17.07 20.45
CA ASN A 85 21.11 17.75 20.75
C ASN A 85 20.06 17.63 19.63
N TYR A 86 20.41 16.95 18.53
CA TYR A 86 19.56 16.84 17.34
C TYR A 86 19.22 15.37 17.05
N GLY A 87 18.06 15.15 16.47
CA GLY A 87 17.60 13.80 16.09
C GLY A 87 17.31 13.64 14.59
N ALA A 88 17.31 14.73 13.83
CA ALA A 88 17.11 14.69 12.38
C ALA A 88 17.72 15.92 11.68
N MET A 89 17.83 15.82 10.36
CA MET A 89 18.14 16.92 9.47
C MET A 89 16.99 17.14 8.50
N VAL A 90 16.67 18.41 8.24
CA VAL A 90 15.75 18.82 7.19
C VAL A 90 16.48 19.73 6.21
N PHE A 91 16.21 19.56 4.92
CA PHE A 91 16.70 20.47 3.90
C PHE A 91 15.71 20.56 2.74
N ASP A 92 15.81 21.65 2.00
CA ASP A 92 15.01 21.87 0.80
C ASP A 92 15.65 21.13 -0.38
N ILE A 93 14.82 20.48 -1.19
CA ILE A 93 15.26 19.78 -2.40
C ILE A 93 14.24 19.91 -3.53
N SER A 94 14.74 20.01 -4.75
CA SER A 94 13.94 19.96 -5.97
C SER A 94 14.56 19.02 -7.00
N ASN A 95 13.72 18.12 -7.50
CA ASN A 95 13.98 17.31 -8.68
C ASN A 95 13.16 17.88 -9.86
N PRO A 96 13.70 18.84 -10.64
CA PRO A 96 13.03 19.38 -11.83
C PRO A 96 12.99 18.40 -13.01
N ASN A 97 13.57 17.21 -12.89
CA ASN A 97 13.67 16.27 -14.00
C ASN A 97 12.35 15.51 -14.23
N LYS A 98 12.23 14.90 -15.42
CA LYS A 98 11.11 14.02 -15.78
C LYS A 98 11.24 12.61 -15.21
N THR A 99 12.39 12.28 -14.63
CA THR A 99 12.69 10.97 -14.03
C THR A 99 12.93 11.13 -12.52
N GLU A 100 12.80 10.03 -11.78
CA GLU A 100 13.23 10.01 -10.39
C GLU A 100 14.73 10.27 -10.25
N MET A 101 15.11 10.84 -9.10
CA MET A 101 16.51 10.97 -8.69
C MET A 101 16.77 10.07 -7.50
N ARG A 102 17.88 9.34 -7.52
CA ARG A 102 18.29 8.48 -6.40
C ARG A 102 19.34 9.21 -5.57
N PHE A 103 19.12 9.27 -4.27
CA PHE A 103 20.11 9.82 -3.34
C PHE A 103 20.28 8.95 -2.09
N ASN A 104 21.39 9.15 -1.38
CA ASN A 104 21.62 8.65 -0.03
C ASN A 104 22.22 9.78 0.84
N PHE A 105 22.08 9.66 2.15
CA PHE A 105 22.64 10.54 3.15
C PHE A 105 23.64 9.79 4.02
N SER A 106 24.70 10.49 4.44
CA SER A 106 25.75 9.88 5.23
C SER A 106 26.32 10.78 6.32
N PHE A 107 26.78 10.13 7.40
CA PHE A 107 27.65 10.70 8.42
C PHE A 107 28.99 9.98 8.46
N ASN A 108 30.04 10.69 8.82
CA ASN A 108 31.34 10.13 9.15
C ASN A 108 31.63 10.36 10.64
N THR A 109 31.64 9.29 11.43
CA THR A 109 32.03 9.31 12.85
C THR A 109 33.44 8.78 13.09
N GLY A 110 34.25 8.68 12.01
CA GLY A 110 35.40 7.76 11.92
C GLY A 110 35.04 6.45 11.19
N ARG A 111 33.74 6.18 11.03
CA ARG A 111 33.17 5.21 10.09
C ARG A 111 32.05 5.90 9.31
N ILE A 112 31.87 5.52 8.04
CA ILE A 112 30.80 6.05 7.21
C ILE A 112 29.50 5.31 7.52
N LEU A 113 28.52 6.05 7.99
CA LEU A 113 27.16 5.62 8.28
C LEU A 113 26.26 6.17 7.18
N VAL A 114 25.44 5.31 6.58
CA VAL A 114 24.58 5.64 5.44
C VAL A 114 23.18 5.15 5.70
N LEU A 115 22.18 5.73 5.02
CA LEU A 115 20.80 5.24 5.12
C LEU A 115 20.76 3.78 4.65
N LYS A 116 20.22 2.91 5.51
CA LYS A 116 20.13 1.47 5.27
C LYS A 116 18.80 1.10 4.65
N ASN A 117 18.77 0.00 3.90
CA ASN A 117 17.52 -0.54 3.36
C ASN A 117 16.48 -0.74 4.46
N GLY A 118 15.25 -0.31 4.20
CA GLY A 118 14.14 -0.38 5.16
C GLY A 118 14.05 0.81 6.12
N SER A 119 15.11 1.60 6.30
CA SER A 119 15.02 2.88 7.01
C SER A 119 14.09 3.85 6.27
N PHE A 120 13.46 4.77 6.99
CA PHE A 120 12.58 5.77 6.38
C PHE A 120 13.26 7.14 6.23
N VAL A 121 12.76 7.87 5.25
CA VAL A 121 12.95 9.30 5.03
C VAL A 121 11.57 9.86 4.71
N ALA A 122 11.28 11.10 5.10
CA ALA A 122 10.00 11.73 4.77
C ALA A 122 10.20 12.90 3.81
N LEU A 123 9.31 13.05 2.83
CA LEU A 123 9.29 14.16 1.88
C LEU A 123 8.00 14.96 2.09
N MET A 124 8.09 16.27 2.12
CA MET A 124 6.93 17.17 2.16
C MET A 124 6.96 18.05 0.92
N SER A 125 6.01 17.86 0.01
CA SER A 125 5.92 18.71 -1.19
C SER A 125 5.52 20.13 -0.81
N SER A 126 6.07 21.16 -1.46
CA SER A 126 5.65 22.56 -1.27
C SER A 126 4.18 22.81 -1.57
N SER A 127 3.50 21.91 -2.28
CA SER A 127 2.06 22.00 -2.56
C SER A 127 1.17 21.45 -1.44
N THR A 128 1.75 20.80 -0.42
CA THR A 128 1.02 20.13 0.66
C THR A 128 1.70 20.32 2.01
N SER A 129 0.95 20.34 3.10
CA SER A 129 1.52 20.40 4.46
C SER A 129 1.83 19.02 5.07
N ASN A 130 1.62 17.92 4.33
CA ASN A 130 1.72 16.57 4.87
C ASN A 130 3.03 15.90 4.42
N TRP A 131 3.66 15.19 5.34
CA TRP A 131 4.79 14.32 5.03
C TRP A 131 4.33 13.03 4.35
N GLU A 132 4.99 12.66 3.26
CA GLU A 132 4.97 11.31 2.71
C GLU A 132 6.25 10.57 3.09
N THR A 133 6.11 9.37 3.67
CA THR A 133 7.26 8.56 4.08
C THR A 133 7.67 7.59 2.98
N PHE A 134 8.97 7.50 2.76
CA PHE A 134 9.61 6.65 1.75
C PHE A 134 10.63 5.75 2.43
N ARG A 135 10.67 4.49 2.00
CA ARG A 135 11.63 3.50 2.51
C ARG A 135 12.82 3.42 1.58
N VAL A 136 14.00 3.39 2.17
CA VAL A 136 15.26 3.19 1.45
C VAL A 136 15.24 1.80 0.80
N LYS A 137 15.49 1.76 -0.51
CA LYS A 137 15.60 0.53 -1.31
C LYS A 137 16.90 0.56 -2.09
N ASN A 138 17.62 -0.56 -2.11
CA ASN A 138 18.92 -0.69 -2.79
C ASN A 138 19.93 0.43 -2.41
N GLY A 139 19.94 0.82 -1.14
CA GLY A 139 20.83 1.84 -0.61
C GLY A 139 20.52 3.25 -1.09
N THR A 140 19.33 3.53 -1.61
CA THR A 140 18.94 4.87 -2.06
C THR A 140 17.47 5.18 -1.72
N VAL A 141 17.16 6.47 -1.69
CA VAL A 141 15.80 7.01 -1.65
C VAL A 141 15.52 7.66 -3.00
N SER A 142 14.36 7.33 -3.59
CA SER A 142 13.87 7.94 -4.83
C SER A 142 13.15 9.26 -4.53
N ILE A 143 13.63 10.35 -5.12
CA ILE A 143 12.94 11.64 -5.16
C ILE A 143 12.08 11.65 -6.42
N PRO A 144 10.74 11.80 -6.31
CA PRO A 144 9.84 11.78 -7.47
C PRO A 144 10.20 12.85 -8.53
N PRO A 145 9.86 12.60 -9.81
CA PRO A 145 10.00 13.62 -10.86
C PRO A 145 9.15 14.85 -10.54
N ALA A 146 9.61 16.02 -11.00
CA ALA A 146 8.98 17.32 -10.73
C ALA A 146 8.74 17.65 -9.24
N PHE A 147 9.45 16.98 -8.31
CA PHE A 147 9.33 17.24 -6.89
C PHE A 147 9.96 18.59 -6.53
N HIS A 148 9.29 19.31 -5.63
CA HIS A 148 9.81 20.47 -4.94
C HIS A 148 9.25 20.48 -3.53
N GLY A 149 10.12 20.65 -2.54
CA GLY A 149 9.73 20.68 -1.14
C GLY A 149 10.89 20.35 -0.21
N LYS A 150 10.56 19.77 0.94
CA LYS A 150 11.51 19.45 2.01
C LYS A 150 11.71 17.96 2.12
N ILE A 151 12.88 17.59 2.63
CA ILE A 151 13.18 16.21 3.01
C ILE A 151 13.63 16.16 4.46
N TYR A 152 13.09 15.21 5.21
CA TYR A 152 13.35 14.96 6.62
C TYR A 152 14.08 13.62 6.76
N ILE A 153 15.29 13.67 7.31
CA ILE A 153 16.16 12.52 7.50
C ILE A 153 16.35 12.27 9.00
N PRO A 154 15.72 11.22 9.56
CA PRO A 154 15.96 10.81 10.94
C PRO A 154 17.40 10.33 11.10
N PHE A 155 18.11 10.76 12.13
CA PHE A 155 19.43 10.21 12.41
C PHE A 155 19.36 8.75 12.82
N ALA A 156 18.28 8.33 13.50
CA ALA A 156 18.01 6.94 13.80
C ALA A 156 18.01 6.04 12.54
N SER A 157 17.67 6.58 11.36
CA SER A 157 17.68 5.84 10.09
C SER A 157 19.07 5.45 9.60
N LEU A 158 20.13 6.03 10.16
CA LEU A 158 21.53 5.73 9.84
C LEU A 158 22.11 4.60 10.68
N PHE A 159 21.47 4.27 11.80
CA PHE A 159 21.98 3.34 12.80
C PHE A 159 21.08 2.10 12.86
N LYS A 160 21.65 0.94 13.22
CA LYS A 160 20.82 -0.22 13.58
C LYS A 160 20.38 -0.05 15.05
N SER A 161 19.16 -0.49 15.37
CA SER A 161 18.50 -0.34 16.69
C SER A 161 19.36 -0.71 17.90
N ASP A 162 20.41 -1.52 17.72
CA ASP A 162 21.12 -2.17 18.83
C ASP A 162 22.47 -1.51 19.16
N LYS A 163 22.85 -0.41 18.50
CA LYS A 163 24.11 0.31 18.81
C LYS A 163 23.87 1.82 18.89
N SER A 164 24.08 2.38 20.08
CA SER A 164 24.20 3.82 20.24
C SER A 164 25.36 4.33 19.40
N VAL A 165 25.10 5.34 18.58
CA VAL A 165 26.13 6.04 17.83
C VAL A 165 26.39 7.36 18.52
N ASP A 166 27.65 7.61 18.83
CA ASP A 166 28.08 8.88 19.37
C ASP A 166 27.96 9.98 18.30
N LEU A 167 27.07 10.94 18.55
CA LEU A 167 26.88 12.10 17.67
C LEU A 167 27.68 13.31 18.17
N SER A 168 28.52 13.17 19.19
CA SER A 168 29.36 14.26 19.71
C SER A 168 30.45 14.72 18.73
N SER A 169 30.86 13.81 17.84
CA SER A 169 32.07 13.94 17.00
C SER A 169 31.80 13.52 15.56
N ILE A 170 30.79 14.12 14.93
CA ILE A 170 30.54 13.94 13.49
C ILE A 170 31.60 14.69 12.71
N LYS A 171 32.52 13.98 12.06
CA LYS A 171 33.63 14.55 11.28
C LYS A 171 33.15 15.19 9.98
N SER A 172 32.19 14.55 9.32
CA SER A 172 31.57 15.06 8.09
C SER A 172 30.16 14.51 7.91
N TRP A 173 29.36 15.21 7.10
CA TRP A 173 28.08 14.74 6.61
C TRP A 173 27.97 15.00 5.11
N GLY A 174 27.15 14.24 4.40
CA GLY A 174 26.98 14.45 2.97
C GLY A 174 25.77 13.79 2.36
N ILE A 175 25.39 14.29 1.20
CA ILE A 175 24.32 13.81 0.34
C ILE A 175 24.96 13.31 -0.94
N SER A 176 24.67 12.07 -1.33
CA SER A 176 25.20 11.46 -2.54
C SER A 176 24.08 11.17 -3.53
N PHE A 177 24.26 11.54 -4.79
CA PHE A 177 23.34 11.26 -5.89
C PHE A 177 23.92 10.20 -6.80
N THR A 178 23.05 9.29 -7.25
CA THR A 178 23.43 8.12 -8.06
C THR A 178 22.74 8.17 -9.41
N LEU A 179 23.54 8.23 -10.47
CA LEU A 179 23.10 8.33 -11.87
C LEU A 179 23.48 7.08 -12.64
N ASP A 180 22.63 6.66 -13.56
CA ASP A 180 23.03 5.64 -14.54
C ASP A 180 23.87 6.28 -15.66
N LYS A 181 24.45 5.44 -16.51
CA LYS A 181 25.13 5.88 -17.72
C LYS A 181 24.24 6.74 -18.63
N ASN A 182 24.85 7.69 -19.33
CA ASN A 182 24.20 8.52 -20.35
C ASN A 182 22.95 9.28 -19.83
N GLN A 183 23.07 9.83 -18.62
CA GLN A 183 22.03 10.64 -18.00
C GLN A 183 22.52 12.05 -17.73
N LYS A 184 21.58 12.99 -17.79
CA LYS A 184 21.78 14.37 -17.36
C LYS A 184 20.64 14.74 -16.43
N GLN A 185 20.97 15.07 -15.20
CA GLN A 185 20.00 15.40 -14.16
C GLN A 185 20.39 16.71 -13.49
N ARG A 186 19.39 17.55 -13.21
CA ARG A 186 19.57 18.78 -12.42
C ARG A 186 18.96 18.58 -11.04
N VAL A 187 19.63 19.04 -9.99
CA VAL A 187 19.08 19.06 -8.63
C VAL A 187 19.33 20.41 -8.00
N LYS A 188 18.32 20.90 -7.27
CA LYS A 188 18.50 22.06 -6.39
C LYS A 188 18.35 21.58 -4.96
N PHE A 189 19.24 21.99 -4.08
CA PHE A 189 19.18 21.61 -2.68
C PHE A 189 19.84 22.66 -1.79
N GLY A 190 19.42 22.76 -0.54
CA GLY A 190 19.91 23.80 0.36
C GLY A 190 19.08 23.97 1.61
N ASP A 191 19.25 25.11 2.27
CA ASP A 191 18.42 25.52 3.42
C ASP A 191 18.40 24.45 4.51
N PHE A 192 19.60 24.02 4.87
CA PHE A 192 19.81 22.93 5.81
C PHE A 192 19.48 23.37 7.23
N SER A 193 18.84 22.47 7.96
CA SER A 193 18.47 22.67 9.34
C SER A 193 18.53 21.37 10.14
N PHE A 194 18.84 21.51 11.41
CA PHE A 194 18.73 20.41 12.37
C PHE A 194 17.44 20.50 13.16
N VAL A 195 16.83 19.35 13.42
CA VAL A 195 15.67 19.22 14.29
C VAL A 195 16.13 18.76 15.67
N THR A 196 15.68 19.44 16.72
CA THR A 196 16.00 19.08 18.10
C THR A 196 15.61 17.64 18.41
N ARG A 197 16.37 16.95 19.26
CA ARG A 197 16.15 15.52 19.55
C ARG A 197 14.72 15.24 20.03
N SER A 198 14.22 16.03 20.97
CA SER A 198 12.86 15.90 21.51
C SER A 198 11.77 15.93 20.43
N LEU A 199 11.87 16.89 19.50
CA LEU A 199 10.91 16.99 18.39
C LEU A 199 11.11 15.87 17.38
N ALA A 200 12.35 15.57 17.00
CA ALA A 200 12.63 14.49 16.07
C ALA A 200 12.10 13.14 16.60
N ASP A 201 12.26 12.83 17.88
CA ASP A 201 11.75 11.60 18.49
C ASP A 201 10.22 11.54 18.44
N LYS A 202 9.55 12.66 18.71
CA LYS A 202 8.10 12.79 18.55
C LYS A 202 7.66 12.56 17.10
N GLU A 203 8.34 13.16 16.13
CA GLU A 203 7.96 13.03 14.72
C GLU A 203 8.29 11.64 14.16
N ASN A 204 9.42 11.04 14.57
CA ASN A 204 9.80 9.70 14.18
C ASN A 204 8.74 8.67 14.59
N ARG A 205 8.12 8.84 15.77
CA ARG A 205 7.00 7.99 16.23
C ARG A 205 5.77 8.02 15.32
N VAL A 206 5.59 9.11 14.56
CA VAL A 206 4.45 9.29 13.65
C VAL A 206 4.81 8.94 12.21
N LEU A 207 6.03 9.26 11.80
CA LEU A 207 6.53 9.06 10.44
C LEU A 207 7.10 7.65 10.20
N ASP A 208 7.56 6.95 11.24
CA ASP A 208 8.07 5.58 11.12
C ASP A 208 6.96 4.52 11.12
N LEU A 209 6.00 4.69 10.22
CA LEU A 209 4.97 3.70 9.94
C LEU A 209 5.37 2.86 8.73
N THR A 210 5.06 1.56 8.79
CA THR A 210 5.26 0.66 7.65
C THR A 210 3.97 -0.08 7.35
N ILE A 211 3.52 -0.03 6.11
CA ILE A 211 2.47 -0.93 5.63
C ILE A 211 3.15 -2.25 5.24
N THR A 212 2.87 -3.33 5.96
CA THR A 212 3.33 -4.69 5.68
C THR A 212 2.26 -5.46 4.90
N GLY A 213 2.68 -6.33 3.99
CA GLY A 213 1.81 -7.08 3.09
C GLY A 213 2.52 -7.36 1.77
N GLU A 214 1.82 -8.00 0.83
CA GLU A 214 2.36 -8.40 -0.46
C GLU A 214 2.83 -7.19 -1.31
N GLU A 215 3.87 -7.39 -2.12
CA GLU A 215 4.33 -6.37 -3.09
C GLU A 215 3.57 -6.48 -4.43
N SER A 216 3.03 -7.65 -4.73
CA SER A 216 2.27 -7.92 -5.93
C SER A 216 1.14 -8.90 -5.66
N VAL A 217 -0.06 -8.59 -6.16
CA VAL A 217 -1.25 -9.42 -6.00
C VAL A 217 -1.78 -9.79 -7.39
N GLN A 218 -2.19 -11.05 -7.56
CA GLN A 218 -2.65 -11.56 -8.84
C GLN A 218 -4.14 -11.28 -9.04
N ILE A 219 -4.49 -10.77 -10.22
CA ILE A 219 -5.89 -10.58 -10.64
C ILE A 219 -6.49 -11.97 -10.87
N PRO A 220 -7.62 -12.30 -10.23
CA PRO A 220 -8.24 -13.61 -10.36
C PRO A 220 -8.85 -13.80 -11.76
N VAL A 221 -8.85 -15.05 -12.25
CA VAL A 221 -9.55 -15.43 -13.49
C VAL A 221 -11.04 -15.66 -13.22
N ALA A 222 -11.38 -16.18 -12.04
CA ALA A 222 -12.73 -16.35 -11.52
C ALA A 222 -12.74 -16.10 -10.00
N GLY A 223 -13.85 -15.60 -9.47
CA GLY A 223 -13.98 -15.26 -8.04
C GLY A 223 -13.20 -14.00 -7.65
N GLU A 224 -12.58 -14.03 -6.47
CA GLU A 224 -11.86 -12.91 -5.86
C GLU A 224 -10.45 -13.35 -5.43
N SER A 225 -9.48 -12.42 -5.49
CA SER A 225 -8.16 -12.59 -4.85
C SER A 225 -8.10 -11.69 -3.62
N ILE A 226 -7.60 -12.24 -2.52
CA ILE A 226 -7.55 -11.58 -1.21
C ILE A 226 -6.09 -11.48 -0.77
N ALA A 227 -5.67 -10.29 -0.36
CA ALA A 227 -4.36 -10.06 0.25
C ALA A 227 -4.53 -9.22 1.52
N TYR A 228 -3.72 -9.48 2.55
CA TYR A 228 -3.81 -8.81 3.84
C TYR A 228 -2.68 -7.81 4.04
N TYR A 229 -3.05 -6.62 4.52
CA TYR A 229 -2.13 -5.53 4.82
C TYR A 229 -2.30 -5.07 6.26
N GLN A 230 -1.19 -4.78 6.91
CA GLN A 230 -1.17 -4.32 8.30
C GLN A 230 -0.25 -3.12 8.43
N ILE A 231 -0.50 -2.27 9.42
CA ILE A 231 0.38 -1.15 9.72
C ILE A 231 1.27 -1.58 10.89
N ARG A 232 2.54 -1.83 10.60
CA ARG A 232 3.56 -2.08 11.63
C ARG A 232 4.10 -0.74 12.11
N LYS A 233 4.14 -0.58 13.43
CA LYS A 233 4.77 0.54 14.12
C LYS A 233 6.09 0.09 14.73
N THR A 234 7.05 1.00 14.78
CA THR A 234 8.32 0.76 15.48
C THR A 234 8.17 0.92 17.00
N GLU A 235 7.22 1.76 17.46
CA GLU A 235 6.89 1.92 18.88
C GLU A 235 5.37 1.87 19.14
N ASN A 236 5.00 1.48 20.37
CA ASN A 236 3.62 1.43 20.85
C ASN A 236 3.08 2.86 21.06
N THR A 237 2.77 3.54 19.96
CA THR A 237 2.17 4.88 20.01
C THR A 237 0.65 4.78 20.06
N GLU A 238 0.00 5.64 20.86
CA GLU A 238 -1.47 5.73 20.95
C GLU A 238 -2.14 6.13 19.62
N ASN A 239 -1.38 6.69 18.68
CA ASN A 239 -1.85 7.08 17.36
C ASN A 239 -2.33 5.84 16.59
N LYS A 240 -3.63 5.72 16.31
CA LYS A 240 -4.19 4.64 15.49
C LYS A 240 -4.29 5.10 14.03
N PRO A 241 -3.26 4.87 13.19
CA PRO A 241 -3.34 5.23 11.78
C PRO A 241 -4.42 4.41 11.08
N THR A 242 -5.07 5.00 10.09
CA THR A 242 -6.08 4.34 9.28
C THR A 242 -5.48 3.91 7.95
N LEU A 243 -5.87 2.73 7.46
CA LEU A 243 -5.47 2.26 6.14
C LEU A 243 -6.54 2.63 5.11
N GLY A 244 -6.10 3.06 3.94
CA GLY A 244 -6.95 3.44 2.83
C GLY A 244 -6.32 3.17 1.47
N LEU A 245 -7.14 3.25 0.43
CA LEU A 245 -6.71 3.13 -0.95
C LEU A 245 -6.71 4.52 -1.60
N LEU A 246 -5.61 4.87 -2.26
CA LEU A 246 -5.51 6.13 -3.00
C LEU A 246 -6.19 5.96 -4.36
N GLY A 247 -7.27 6.71 -4.57
CA GLY A 247 -8.12 6.59 -5.75
C GLY A 247 -9.16 5.47 -5.65
N LYS A 248 -9.91 5.25 -6.73
CA LYS A 248 -10.96 4.22 -6.83
C LYS A 248 -10.76 3.34 -8.07
N PRO A 249 -9.72 2.49 -8.11
CA PRO A 249 -9.51 1.58 -9.22
C PRO A 249 -10.67 0.58 -9.33
N LYS A 250 -11.16 0.35 -10.56
CA LYS A 250 -12.26 -0.59 -10.81
C LYS A 250 -11.86 -2.02 -10.42
N GLY A 251 -12.74 -2.71 -9.71
CA GLY A 251 -12.54 -4.11 -9.28
C GLY A 251 -11.53 -4.28 -8.13
N VAL A 252 -11.20 -3.21 -7.42
CA VAL A 252 -10.28 -3.23 -6.28
C VAL A 252 -10.94 -2.57 -5.08
N THR A 253 -10.97 -3.26 -3.94
CA THR A 253 -11.48 -2.72 -2.67
C THR A 253 -10.49 -2.99 -1.55
N LEU A 254 -10.46 -2.10 -0.57
CA LEU A 254 -9.66 -2.25 0.65
C LEU A 254 -10.59 -1.96 1.84
N ASP A 255 -10.74 -2.92 2.74
CA ASP A 255 -11.51 -2.72 3.96
C ASP A 255 -10.68 -2.02 5.07
N LYS A 256 -11.35 -1.67 6.18
CA LYS A 256 -10.70 -1.02 7.32
C LYS A 256 -9.75 -1.94 8.10
N ASN A 257 -9.87 -3.26 7.93
CA ASN A 257 -9.05 -4.26 8.60
C ASN A 257 -7.78 -4.58 7.80
N GLY A 258 -7.65 -4.00 6.60
CA GLY A 258 -6.52 -4.18 5.71
C GLY A 258 -6.65 -5.34 4.73
N THR A 259 -7.85 -5.86 4.53
CA THR A 259 -8.14 -6.85 3.50
C THR A 259 -8.30 -6.15 2.15
N LEU A 260 -7.35 -6.41 1.23
CA LEU A 260 -7.43 -6.00 -0.17
C LEU A 260 -8.11 -7.10 -0.97
N THR A 261 -9.21 -6.77 -1.63
CA THR A 261 -9.96 -7.70 -2.50
C THR A 261 -9.90 -7.23 -3.95
N LEU A 262 -9.53 -8.16 -4.84
CA LEU A 262 -9.52 -7.97 -6.28
C LEU A 262 -10.59 -8.84 -6.93
N THR A 263 -11.37 -8.27 -7.84
CA THR A 263 -12.31 -9.01 -8.69
C THR A 263 -11.76 -9.16 -10.11
N THR A 264 -12.44 -9.97 -10.93
CA THR A 264 -12.11 -10.16 -12.36
C THR A 264 -12.18 -8.87 -13.19
N LEU A 265 -12.78 -7.81 -12.66
CA LEU A 265 -12.85 -6.49 -13.31
C LEU A 265 -11.57 -5.66 -13.16
N ALA A 266 -10.65 -6.07 -12.28
CA ALA A 266 -9.38 -5.38 -12.08
C ALA A 266 -8.48 -5.48 -13.32
N LYS A 267 -7.69 -4.43 -13.56
CA LYS A 267 -6.69 -4.39 -14.64
C LYS A 267 -5.28 -4.38 -14.08
N PRO A 268 -4.27 -4.89 -14.81
CA PRO A 268 -2.88 -4.79 -14.40
C PRO A 268 -2.46 -3.32 -14.27
N GLN A 269 -2.05 -2.93 -13.07
CA GLN A 269 -1.66 -1.56 -12.73
C GLN A 269 -0.94 -1.54 -11.37
N THR A 270 -0.31 -0.43 -11.02
CA THR A 270 0.20 -0.21 -9.66
C THR A 270 -0.83 0.59 -8.88
N ILE A 271 -1.31 0.02 -7.78
CA ILE A 271 -2.17 0.73 -6.82
C ILE A 271 -1.34 1.27 -5.66
N ARG A 272 -1.83 2.31 -4.98
CA ARG A 272 -1.16 2.93 -3.83
C ARG A 272 -2.04 2.80 -2.59
N LEU A 273 -1.57 2.02 -1.62
CA LEU A 273 -2.15 1.95 -0.28
C LEU A 273 -1.60 3.13 0.53
N VAL A 274 -2.45 3.81 1.28
CA VAL A 274 -2.08 4.93 2.14
C VAL A 274 -2.45 4.62 3.58
N SER A 275 -1.50 4.86 4.47
CA SER A 275 -1.75 4.92 5.91
C SER A 275 -1.76 6.39 6.30
N ILE A 276 -2.84 6.83 6.94
CA ILE A 276 -3.03 8.22 7.38
C ILE A 276 -2.97 8.23 8.91
N SER A 277 -1.98 8.94 9.43
CA SER A 277 -1.84 9.21 10.86
C SER A 277 -2.82 10.29 11.33
N PRO A 278 -3.16 10.36 12.63
CA PRO A 278 -4.08 11.37 13.17
C PRO A 278 -3.67 12.83 12.91
N ASP A 279 -2.37 13.08 12.72
CA ASP A 279 -1.79 14.39 12.38
C ASP A 279 -1.88 14.73 10.88
N GLY A 280 -2.38 13.82 10.04
CA GLY A 280 -2.47 13.98 8.59
C GLY A 280 -1.26 13.46 7.81
N SER A 281 -0.19 13.03 8.48
CA SER A 281 0.98 12.42 7.85
C SER A 281 0.61 11.14 7.12
N LYS A 282 1.26 10.88 5.98
CA LYS A 282 0.92 9.79 5.07
C LYS A 282 2.10 8.86 4.87
N THR A 283 1.83 7.57 4.95
CA THR A 283 2.76 6.53 4.49
C THR A 283 2.17 5.84 3.28
N VAL A 284 2.91 5.74 2.19
CA VAL A 284 2.39 5.15 0.94
C VAL A 284 3.15 3.89 0.57
N LYS A 285 2.41 2.79 0.34
CA LYS A 285 2.93 1.55 -0.23
C LYS A 285 2.35 1.34 -1.63
N SER A 286 3.22 1.10 -2.60
CA SER A 286 2.81 0.71 -3.95
C SER A 286 2.67 -0.81 -4.04
N VAL A 287 1.58 -1.30 -4.62
CA VAL A 287 1.30 -2.72 -4.83
C VAL A 287 1.03 -2.95 -6.31
N ARG A 288 1.68 -3.95 -6.91
CA ARG A 288 1.54 -4.28 -8.33
C ARG A 288 0.41 -5.30 -8.54
N LEU A 289 -0.61 -4.94 -9.30
CA LEU A 289 -1.63 -5.87 -9.76
C LEU A 289 -1.14 -6.54 -11.04
N ILE A 290 -0.95 -7.86 -11.00
CA ILE A 290 -0.42 -8.65 -12.11
C ILE A 290 -1.47 -9.62 -12.62
N LYS A 291 -1.41 -9.99 -13.90
CA LYS A 291 -2.29 -11.04 -14.45
C LYS A 291 -2.00 -12.38 -13.78
N SER A 292 -3.02 -13.20 -13.59
CA SER A 292 -2.83 -14.59 -13.19
C SER A 292 -1.95 -15.33 -14.19
N TRP A 293 -1.00 -16.11 -13.68
CA TRP A 293 -0.05 -16.91 -14.47
C TRP A 293 -0.72 -18.05 -15.25
N ILE A 294 -1.96 -18.41 -14.91
CA ILE A 294 -2.74 -19.49 -15.54
C ILE A 294 -3.29 -19.04 -16.91
N ILE A 295 -3.43 -17.72 -17.13
CA ILE A 295 -3.97 -17.17 -18.37
C ILE A 295 -3.03 -17.53 -19.54
N GLY A 296 -3.52 -18.36 -20.47
CA GLY A 296 -2.79 -18.77 -21.68
C GLY A 296 -1.87 -19.97 -21.50
N LYS A 297 -1.85 -20.62 -20.32
CA LYS A 297 -1.16 -21.89 -20.11
C LYS A 297 -2.01 -23.06 -20.63
N LYS A 298 -1.36 -23.99 -21.33
CA LYS A 298 -1.91 -25.30 -21.66
C LYS A 298 -1.27 -26.34 -20.74
N ALA A 299 -2.04 -27.33 -20.32
CA ALA A 299 -1.51 -28.53 -19.67
C ALA A 299 -0.75 -29.38 -20.70
N ASP A 300 -0.04 -30.40 -20.23
CA ASP A 300 0.83 -31.24 -21.06
C ASP A 300 0.06 -32.00 -22.16
N ASP A 301 -1.26 -32.14 -21.99
CA ASP A 301 -2.22 -32.68 -22.97
C ASP A 301 -2.70 -31.66 -24.02
N GLY A 302 -2.19 -30.42 -23.99
CA GLY A 302 -2.57 -29.34 -24.91
C GLY A 302 -3.87 -28.61 -24.54
N ILE A 303 -4.55 -29.00 -23.45
CA ILE A 303 -5.79 -28.38 -23.00
C ILE A 303 -5.48 -27.09 -22.24
N SER A 304 -6.16 -25.99 -22.59
CA SER A 304 -6.01 -24.72 -21.87
C SER A 304 -6.43 -24.89 -20.41
N ILE A 305 -5.54 -24.55 -19.48
CA ILE A 305 -5.87 -24.50 -18.05
C ILE A 305 -6.81 -23.30 -17.86
N GLN A 306 -8.11 -23.54 -17.85
CA GLN A 306 -9.13 -22.52 -17.60
C GLN A 306 -9.85 -22.86 -16.30
N ILE A 307 -9.87 -21.90 -15.37
CA ILE A 307 -10.71 -22.03 -14.18
C ILE A 307 -12.16 -21.85 -14.64
N PRO A 308 -13.06 -22.81 -14.39
CA PRO A 308 -14.45 -22.71 -14.81
C PRO A 308 -15.11 -21.51 -14.15
N ILE A 309 -15.66 -20.60 -14.96
CA ILE A 309 -16.45 -19.47 -14.48
C ILE A 309 -17.79 -20.06 -14.02
N PRO A 310 -18.25 -19.82 -12.76
CA PRO A 310 -19.46 -20.42 -12.21
C PRO A 310 -20.69 -20.29 -13.11
N ASP A 311 -20.86 -19.14 -13.77
CA ASP A 311 -22.00 -18.86 -14.66
C ASP A 311 -21.96 -19.62 -16.00
N LYS A 312 -20.79 -20.17 -16.38
CA LYS A 312 -20.60 -20.97 -17.59
C LYS A 312 -20.42 -22.45 -17.30
N ALA A 313 -20.34 -22.84 -16.03
CA ALA A 313 -20.36 -24.25 -15.67
C ALA A 313 -21.73 -24.82 -16.05
N PRO A 314 -21.80 -25.94 -16.80
CA PRO A 314 -23.07 -26.58 -17.06
C PRO A 314 -23.74 -26.89 -15.73
N LYS A 315 -24.96 -26.36 -15.51
CA LYS A 315 -25.76 -26.76 -14.36
C LYS A 315 -25.88 -28.27 -14.43
N ILE A 316 -25.37 -28.97 -13.42
CA ILE A 316 -25.58 -30.41 -13.30
C ILE A 316 -27.07 -30.57 -13.05
N VAL A 317 -27.84 -30.76 -14.13
CA VAL A 317 -29.25 -31.12 -14.06
C VAL A 317 -29.27 -32.55 -13.56
N ASN A 318 -29.28 -32.69 -12.24
CA ASN A 318 -29.32 -33.97 -11.58
C ASN A 318 -30.73 -34.53 -11.80
N ILE A 319 -30.92 -35.42 -12.77
CA ILE A 319 -32.20 -36.10 -13.02
C ILE A 319 -32.73 -36.78 -11.74
N SER A 320 -31.84 -37.14 -10.82
CA SER A 320 -32.16 -37.61 -9.47
C SER A 320 -32.96 -36.60 -8.64
N SER A 321 -32.79 -35.28 -8.81
CA SER A 321 -33.49 -34.27 -8.00
C SER A 321 -35.01 -34.26 -8.24
N PHE A 322 -35.48 -34.69 -9.42
CA PHE A 322 -36.91 -34.85 -9.68
C PHE A 322 -37.50 -36.02 -8.89
N LEU A 323 -36.80 -37.16 -8.85
CA LEU A 323 -37.22 -38.35 -8.11
C LEU A 323 -37.19 -38.15 -6.58
N TYR A 324 -36.27 -37.30 -6.08
CA TYR A 324 -36.16 -36.94 -4.67
C TYR A 324 -36.99 -35.71 -4.28
N SER A 325 -37.80 -35.14 -5.19
CA SER A 325 -38.70 -34.03 -4.85
C SER A 325 -39.89 -34.52 -4.01
N ASP A 326 -40.32 -33.74 -3.02
CA ASP A 326 -41.48 -34.03 -2.16
C ASP A 326 -42.79 -34.23 -2.94
N ALA A 327 -42.88 -33.69 -4.17
CA ALA A 327 -44.02 -33.89 -5.05
C ALA A 327 -44.01 -35.30 -5.67
N ALA A 328 -42.84 -35.77 -6.13
CA ALA A 328 -42.69 -37.08 -6.76
C ALA A 328 -42.86 -38.22 -5.74
N THR A 329 -42.31 -38.11 -4.53
CA THR A 329 -42.50 -39.11 -3.46
C THR A 329 -43.95 -39.20 -3.00
N ARG A 330 -44.69 -38.08 -2.97
CA ARG A 330 -46.14 -38.09 -2.70
C ARG A 330 -46.91 -38.81 -3.80
N LEU A 331 -46.63 -38.51 -5.07
CA LEU A 331 -47.28 -39.17 -6.22
C LEU A 331 -47.08 -40.70 -6.20
N ILE A 332 -45.85 -41.15 -5.96
CA ILE A 332 -45.52 -42.58 -5.88
C ILE A 332 -46.27 -43.27 -4.73
N ARG A 333 -46.41 -42.62 -3.56
CA ARG A 333 -47.19 -43.16 -2.45
C ARG A 333 -48.67 -43.31 -2.79
N TYR A 334 -49.27 -42.34 -3.48
CA TYR A 334 -50.68 -42.44 -3.92
C TYR A 334 -50.88 -43.60 -4.89
N ILE A 335 -49.97 -43.78 -5.85
CA ILE A 335 -50.05 -44.88 -6.82
C ILE A 335 -50.00 -46.25 -6.10
N LEU A 336 -49.11 -46.42 -5.13
CA LEU A 336 -49.01 -47.66 -4.35
C LEU A 336 -50.27 -47.96 -3.53
N ILE A 337 -50.88 -46.94 -2.93
CA ILE A 337 -52.14 -47.09 -2.16
C ILE A 337 -53.27 -47.53 -3.09
N VAL A 338 -53.38 -46.92 -4.28
CA VAL A 338 -54.42 -47.26 -5.27
C VAL A 338 -54.25 -48.70 -5.78
N ILE A 339 -53.02 -49.12 -6.07
CA ILE A 339 -52.73 -50.50 -6.48
C ILE A 339 -53.09 -51.49 -5.36
N GLY A 340 -52.75 -51.18 -4.10
CA GLY A 340 -53.11 -52.00 -2.95
C GLY A 340 -54.63 -52.15 -2.79
N LEU A 341 -55.38 -51.05 -2.93
CA LEU A 341 -56.84 -51.05 -2.90
C LEU A 341 -57.45 -51.91 -4.02
N LEU A 342 -56.93 -51.78 -5.23
CA LEU A 342 -57.34 -52.60 -6.37
C LEU A 342 -57.10 -54.09 -6.08
N LEU A 343 -55.94 -54.47 -5.54
CA LEU A 343 -55.66 -55.87 -5.19
C LEU A 343 -56.61 -56.42 -4.11
N VAL A 344 -56.94 -55.62 -3.08
CA VAL A 344 -57.89 -56.01 -2.03
C VAL A 344 -59.31 -56.17 -2.60
N LEU A 345 -59.74 -55.26 -3.45
CA LEU A 345 -61.04 -55.34 -4.14
C LEU A 345 -61.10 -56.59 -5.03
N THR A 346 -60.03 -56.86 -5.78
CA THR A 346 -59.92 -58.03 -6.65
C THR A 346 -59.96 -59.33 -5.83
N TYR A 347 -59.24 -59.38 -4.70
CA TYR A 347 -59.26 -60.50 -3.78
C TYR A 347 -60.65 -60.76 -3.19
N PHE A 348 -61.35 -59.71 -2.73
CA PHE A 348 -62.72 -59.82 -2.23
C PHE A 348 -63.70 -60.26 -3.31
N TRP A 349 -63.54 -59.77 -4.54
CA TRP A 349 -64.39 -60.14 -5.66
C TRP A 349 -64.21 -61.62 -6.05
N CYS A 350 -62.97 -62.11 -6.11
CA CYS A 350 -62.66 -63.53 -6.29
C CYS A 350 -63.22 -64.40 -5.15
N ARG A 351 -63.10 -63.95 -3.89
CA ARG A 351 -63.64 -64.68 -2.73
C ARG A 351 -65.17 -64.74 -2.74
N LYS A 352 -65.86 -63.68 -3.16
CA LYS A 352 -67.33 -63.65 -3.29
C LYS A 352 -67.81 -64.59 -4.41
N LYS A 353 -67.08 -64.67 -5.53
CA LYS A 353 -67.36 -65.59 -6.64
C LYS A 353 -67.13 -67.06 -6.25
N SER A 354 -66.14 -67.34 -5.40
CA SER A 354 -65.91 -68.69 -4.84
C SER A 354 -67.03 -69.16 -3.91
N LYS A 355 -67.66 -68.28 -3.12
CA LYS A 355 -68.80 -68.66 -2.25
C LYS A 355 -70.08 -68.94 -3.04
N ASN A 356 -70.33 -68.20 -4.13
CA ASN A 356 -71.51 -68.43 -4.97
C ASN A 356 -71.42 -69.68 -5.87
N LYS A 357 -70.22 -70.28 -6.03
CA LYS A 357 -70.06 -71.53 -6.78
C LYS A 357 -70.38 -72.79 -5.94
N PHE A 358 -70.40 -72.68 -4.61
CA PHE A 358 -70.76 -73.79 -3.70
C PHE A 358 -72.24 -73.84 -3.31
N ILE A 359 -73.04 -72.81 -3.61
CA ILE A 359 -74.49 -72.80 -3.32
C ILE A 359 -75.32 -73.39 -4.48
N ASN A 360 -74.78 -73.45 -5.71
CA ASN A 360 -75.49 -74.00 -6.88
C ASN A 360 -75.16 -75.49 -7.18
N LEU A 361 -74.67 -76.26 -6.20
CA LEU A 361 -74.40 -77.70 -6.35
C LEU A 361 -75.18 -78.58 -5.35
N ASN A 362 -76.10 -78.00 -4.56
CA ASN A 362 -77.06 -78.73 -3.74
C ASN A 362 -78.48 -78.28 -4.08
N LEU A 363 -78.94 -78.67 -5.27
CA LEU A 363 -80.36 -78.82 -5.60
C LEU A 363 -80.55 -80.20 -6.21
#